data_AF-A0A7V5KWU1-F1
#
_entry.id   AF-A0A7V5KWU1-F1
#
_cell.length_a   1.000
_cell.length_b   1.000
_cell.length_c   1.000
_cell.angle_alpha   90.00
_cell.angle_beta   90.00
_cell.angle_gamma   90.00
#
_symmetry.space_group_name_H-M   'P 1'
#
loop_
_entity.id
_entity.type
_entity.pdbx_description
1 polymer ?
#
loop_
_entity_poly.entity_id
_entity_poly.type
_entity_poly.pdbx_seq_one_letter_code
_entity_poly.pdbx_strand_id
1 'polypeptide(L)'
;MNDEMNQLIDLQEIDTELAGFDREISEHEQEINNRQQSISEKENAIAACRDRVTELEQKRRTIEIENEDAVARIKDRQNKMMQVQTSREHQALLKEIEDNKRLIKESEEQLLDTMEAMEQANKKATELENLLA
;
A
#
# COMPACT_ATOMS: atom_id res chain seq x y z
N MET A 1 -68.70 13.80 -23.87
CA MET A 1 -68.06 13.07 -24.99
C MET A 1 -66.81 13.77 -25.53
N ASN A 2 -66.86 14.99 -26.09
CA ASN A 2 -65.63 15.68 -26.53
C ASN A 2 -64.73 16.13 -25.37
N ASP A 3 -65.31 16.64 -24.28
CA ASP A 3 -64.52 17.11 -23.13
C ASP A 3 -63.85 15.97 -22.35
N GLU A 4 -64.54 14.83 -22.21
CA GLU A 4 -63.97 13.62 -21.57
C GLU A 4 -62.82 13.04 -22.39
N MET A 5 -62.88 13.14 -23.73
CA MET A 5 -61.80 12.70 -24.62
C MET A 5 -60.58 13.61 -24.49
N ASN A 6 -60.78 14.93 -24.41
CA ASN A 6 -59.68 15.89 -24.19
C ASN A 6 -59.03 15.67 -22.81
N GLN A 7 -59.82 15.45 -21.76
CA GLN A 7 -59.29 15.10 -20.43
C GLN A 7 -58.44 13.82 -20.44
N LEU A 8 -58.80 12.83 -21.26
CA LEU A 8 -58.02 11.60 -21.41
C LEU A 8 -56.68 11.85 -22.13
N ILE A 9 -56.67 12.74 -23.13
CA ILE A 9 -55.45 13.14 -23.84
C ILE A 9 -54.52 13.90 -22.88
N ASP A 10 -55.05 14.87 -22.13
CA ASP A 10 -54.27 15.62 -21.14
C ASP A 10 -53.68 14.68 -20.07
N LEU A 11 -54.46 13.70 -19.60
CA LEU A 11 -53.97 12.69 -18.66
C LEU A 11 -52.86 11.83 -19.27
N GLN A 12 -53.00 11.41 -20.54
CA GLN A 12 -52.00 10.60 -21.22
C GLN A 12 -50.69 11.38 -21.46
N GLU A 13 -50.76 12.68 -21.72
CA GLU A 13 -49.58 13.54 -21.80
C GLU A 13 -48.84 13.57 -20.46
N ILE A 14 -49.57 13.77 -19.36
CA ILE A 14 -49.01 13.73 -17.99
C ILE A 14 -48.38 12.36 -17.69
N ASP A 15 -49.06 11.25 -18.02
CA ASP A 15 -48.54 9.89 -17.81
C ASP A 15 -47.25 9.64 -18.61
N THR A 16 -47.16 10.20 -19.82
CA THR A 16 -45.96 10.10 -20.66
C THR A 16 -44.80 10.90 -20.08
N GLU A 17 -45.06 12.10 -19.55
CA GLU A 17 -44.07 12.90 -18.85
C GLU A 17 -43.58 12.21 -17.57
N LEU A 18 -44.48 11.64 -16.77
CA LEU A 18 -44.12 10.86 -15.56
C LEU A 18 -43.23 9.67 -15.92
N ALA A 19 -43.56 8.91 -16.95
CA ALA A 19 -42.73 7.81 -17.41
C ALA A 19 -41.35 8.28 -17.94
N GLY A 20 -41.26 9.51 -18.45
CA GLY A 20 -40.00 10.16 -18.80
C GLY A 20 -39.16 10.44 -17.55
N PHE A 21 -39.74 11.08 -16.54
CA PHE A 21 -39.05 11.35 -15.28
C PHE A 21 -38.61 10.08 -14.55
N ASP A 22 -39.44 9.04 -14.54
CA ASP A 22 -39.07 7.75 -13.92
C ASP A 22 -37.83 7.13 -14.58
N ARG A 23 -37.70 7.27 -15.91
CA ARG A 23 -36.49 6.81 -16.63
C ARG A 23 -35.28 7.65 -16.28
N GLU A 24 -35.40 8.97 -16.28
CA GLU A 24 -34.30 9.87 -15.91
C GLU A 24 -33.82 9.62 -14.47
N ILE A 25 -34.76 9.42 -13.54
CA ILE A 25 -34.44 9.04 -12.15
C ILE A 25 -33.68 7.72 -12.14
N SER A 26 -34.18 6.68 -12.82
CA SER A 26 -33.51 5.39 -12.87
C SER A 26 -32.11 5.46 -13.48
N GLU A 27 -31.89 6.28 -14.51
CA GLU A 27 -30.58 6.48 -15.14
C GLU A 27 -29.63 7.18 -14.16
N HIS A 28 -30.08 8.26 -13.51
CA HIS A 28 -29.28 8.96 -12.50
C HIS A 28 -28.95 8.08 -11.28
N GLU A 29 -29.89 7.27 -10.80
CA GLU A 29 -29.63 6.31 -9.73
C GLU A 29 -28.55 5.29 -10.11
N GLN A 30 -28.58 4.78 -11.35
CA GLN A 30 -27.52 3.89 -11.85
C GLN A 30 -26.17 4.60 -11.92
N GLU A 31 -26.11 5.84 -12.40
CA GLU A 31 -24.87 6.62 -12.41
C GLU A 31 -24.32 6.85 -11.00
N ILE A 32 -25.18 7.20 -10.03
CA ILE A 32 -24.80 7.40 -8.63
C ILE A 32 -24.24 6.10 -8.05
N ASN A 33 -24.92 4.96 -8.26
CA ASN A 33 -24.45 3.67 -7.77
C ASN A 33 -23.09 3.28 -8.36
N ASN A 34 -22.90 3.49 -9.66
CA ASN A 34 -21.62 3.23 -10.33
C ASN A 34 -20.50 4.11 -9.77
N ARG A 35 -20.77 5.40 -9.53
CA ARG A 35 -19.80 6.32 -8.92
C ARG A 35 -19.48 5.91 -7.48
N GLN A 36 -20.49 5.55 -6.69
CA GLN A 36 -20.30 5.13 -5.29
C GLN A 36 -19.45 3.86 -5.21
N GLN A 37 -19.70 2.90 -6.09
CA GLN A 37 -18.87 1.69 -6.20
C GLN A 37 -17.43 2.05 -6.58
N SER A 38 -17.23 2.90 -7.59
CA SER A 38 -15.89 3.32 -8.01
C SER A 38 -15.12 4.10 -6.94
N ILE A 39 -15.82 4.84 -6.08
CA ILE A 39 -15.22 5.51 -4.91
C ILE A 39 -14.78 4.46 -3.89
N SER A 40 -15.68 3.54 -3.52
CA SER A 40 -15.39 2.51 -2.53
C SER A 40 -14.23 1.60 -2.96
N GLU A 41 -14.14 1.24 -4.24
CA GLU A 41 -13.01 0.49 -4.78
C GLU A 41 -11.67 1.23 -4.62
N LYS A 42 -11.64 2.54 -4.87
CA LYS A 42 -10.43 3.36 -4.68
C LYS A 42 -10.07 3.51 -3.21
N GLU A 43 -11.05 3.73 -2.34
CA GLU A 43 -10.83 3.80 -0.88
C GLU A 43 -10.21 2.51 -0.34
N ASN A 44 -10.73 1.35 -0.77
CA ASN A 44 -10.18 0.05 -0.41
C ASN A 44 -8.74 -0.12 -0.94
N ALA A 45 -8.46 0.34 -2.16
CA ALA A 45 -7.11 0.30 -2.73
C ALA A 45 -6.12 1.21 -1.98
N ILE A 46 -6.57 2.38 -1.52
CA ILE A 46 -5.77 3.29 -0.69
C ILE A 46 -5.46 2.64 0.66
N ALA A 47 -6.47 2.06 1.32
CA ALA A 47 -6.30 1.36 2.58
C ALA A 47 -5.27 0.23 2.45
N ALA A 48 -5.38 -0.60 1.42
CA ALA A 48 -4.42 -1.67 1.15
C ALA A 48 -2.99 -1.15 0.91
N CYS A 49 -2.82 -0.02 0.22
CA CYS A 49 -1.51 0.59 0.03
C CYS A 49 -0.92 1.10 1.37
N ARG A 50 -1.73 1.72 2.23
CA ARG A 50 -1.30 2.19 3.55
C ARG A 50 -0.97 1.06 4.51
N ASP A 51 -1.73 -0.02 4.48
CA ASP A 51 -1.43 -1.24 5.24
C ASP A 51 -0.09 -1.82 4.78
N ARG A 52 0.14 -1.87 3.46
CA ARG A 52 1.41 -2.34 2.90
C ARG A 52 2.61 -1.47 3.32
N VAL A 53 2.44 -0.15 3.36
CA VAL A 53 3.47 0.77 3.88
C VAL A 53 3.78 0.46 5.34
N THR A 54 2.76 0.22 6.16
CA THR A 54 2.92 -0.12 7.58
C THR A 54 3.71 -1.42 7.77
N GLU A 55 3.38 -2.46 7.00
CA GLU A 55 4.13 -3.74 7.03
C GLU A 55 5.60 -3.57 6.62
N LEU A 56 5.84 -2.80 5.56
CA LEU A 56 7.20 -2.55 5.07
C LEU A 56 8.01 -1.73 6.07
N GLU A 57 7.39 -0.81 6.80
CA GLU A 57 8.06 -0.03 7.84
C GLU A 57 8.46 -0.90 9.05
N GLN A 58 7.60 -1.86 9.43
CA GLN A 58 7.96 -2.86 10.43
C GLN A 58 9.15 -3.70 9.96
N LYS A 59 9.13 -4.16 8.71
CA LYS A 59 10.23 -4.91 8.11
C LYS A 59 11.53 -4.11 8.08
N ARG A 60 11.46 -2.82 7.69
CA ARG A 60 12.61 -1.90 7.70
C ARG A 60 13.26 -1.85 9.08
N ARG A 61 12.45 -1.66 10.11
CA ARG A 61 12.92 -1.58 11.50
C ARG A 61 13.55 -2.89 11.98
N THR A 62 13.01 -4.04 11.59
CA THR A 62 13.62 -5.34 11.92
C THR A 62 14.99 -5.48 11.28
N ILE A 63 15.14 -5.14 10.00
CA ILE A 63 16.42 -5.17 9.29
C ILE A 63 17.45 -4.23 9.94
N GLU A 64 17.03 -3.02 10.31
CA GLU A 64 17.90 -2.05 11.01
C GLU A 64 18.43 -2.62 12.33
N ILE A 65 17.57 -3.25 13.15
CA ILE A 65 17.98 -3.89 14.41
C ILE A 65 18.95 -5.05 14.16
N GLU A 66 18.67 -5.90 13.18
CA GLU A 66 19.55 -7.02 12.82
C GLU A 66 20.94 -6.55 12.36
N ASN A 67 20.99 -5.44 11.63
CA ASN A 67 22.24 -4.81 11.18
C ASN A 67 23.03 -4.24 12.38
N GLU A 68 22.36 -3.54 13.31
CA GLU A 68 22.98 -3.06 14.54
C GLU A 68 23.59 -4.21 15.37
N ASP A 69 22.87 -5.32 15.50
CA ASP A 69 23.33 -6.52 16.19
C ASP A 69 24.54 -7.17 15.48
N ALA A 70 24.56 -7.19 14.15
CA ALA A 70 25.69 -7.70 13.37
C ALA A 70 26.93 -6.80 13.56
N VAL A 71 26.75 -5.48 13.57
CA VAL A 71 27.83 -4.52 13.86
C VAL A 71 28.37 -4.71 15.27
N ALA A 72 27.49 -4.92 16.26
CA ALA A 72 27.90 -5.19 17.63
C ALA A 72 28.72 -6.48 17.73
N ARG A 73 28.30 -7.55 17.04
CA ARG A 73 29.06 -8.81 16.95
C ARG A 73 30.44 -8.61 16.34
N ILE A 74 30.56 -7.84 15.26
CA ILE A 74 31.86 -7.52 14.65
C ILE A 74 32.78 -6.84 15.67
N LYS A 75 32.29 -5.84 16.40
CA LYS A 75 33.08 -5.13 17.42
C LYS A 75 33.53 -6.08 18.54
N ASP A 76 32.65 -6.94 19.03
CA ASP A 76 33.00 -7.96 20.03
C ASP A 76 34.11 -8.89 19.54
N ARG A 77 34.01 -9.37 18.30
CA ARG A 77 35.03 -10.24 17.69
C ARG A 77 36.36 -9.53 17.47
N GLN A 78 36.34 -8.28 17.06
CA GLN A 78 37.55 -7.45 16.93
C GLN A 78 38.26 -7.29 18.28
N ASN A 79 37.51 -7.02 19.35
CA ASN A 79 38.06 -6.92 20.70
C ASN A 79 38.66 -8.25 21.17
N LYS A 80 37.97 -9.37 20.93
CA LYS A 80 38.44 -10.72 21.28
C LYS A 80 39.71 -11.10 20.52
N MET A 81 39.86 -10.61 19.29
CA MET A 81 41.04 -10.85 18.45
C MET A 81 42.33 -10.28 19.06
N MET A 82 42.24 -9.21 19.86
CA MET A 82 43.38 -8.64 20.59
C MET A 82 43.83 -9.51 21.78
N GLN A 83 43.02 -10.46 22.21
CA GLN A 83 43.26 -11.29 23.39
C GLN A 83 43.72 -12.72 23.06
N VAL A 84 43.50 -13.18 21.82
CA VAL A 84 43.88 -14.53 21.40
C VAL A 84 45.36 -14.62 21.04
N GLN A 85 46.01 -15.71 21.42
CA GLN A 85 47.44 -15.93 21.22
C GLN A 85 47.74 -16.91 20.09
N THR A 86 46.74 -17.70 19.66
CA THR A 86 46.94 -18.73 18.64
C THR A 86 46.48 -18.25 17.26
N SER A 87 47.27 -18.61 16.23
CA SER A 87 46.94 -18.29 14.84
C SER A 87 45.60 -18.90 14.39
N ARG A 88 45.25 -20.08 14.91
CA ARG A 88 43.99 -20.76 14.60
C ARG A 88 42.76 -20.01 15.13
N GLU A 89 42.82 -19.50 16.36
CA GLU A 89 41.73 -18.69 16.94
C GLU A 89 41.58 -17.36 16.21
N HIS A 90 42.70 -16.73 15.86
CA HIS A 90 42.69 -15.49 15.08
C HIS A 90 42.03 -15.70 13.71
N GLN A 91 42.34 -16.80 13.02
CA GLN A 91 41.72 -17.12 11.73
C GLN A 91 40.21 -17.41 11.85
N ALA A 92 39.79 -18.08 12.92
CA ALA A 92 38.37 -18.31 13.19
C ALA A 92 37.61 -17.00 13.41
N LEU A 93 38.17 -16.08 14.22
CA LEU A 93 37.57 -14.76 14.46
C LEU A 93 37.50 -13.91 13.20
N LEU A 94 38.53 -13.94 12.35
CA LEU A 94 38.52 -13.24 11.05
C LEU A 94 37.38 -13.74 10.17
N LYS A 95 37.19 -15.07 10.11
CA LYS A 95 36.10 -15.66 9.33
C LYS A 95 34.74 -15.23 9.87
N GLU A 96 34.53 -15.27 11.18
CA GLU A 96 33.28 -14.78 11.79
C GLU A 96 33.03 -13.29 11.49
N ILE A 97 34.07 -12.46 11.48
CA ILE A 97 33.94 -11.03 11.11
C ILE A 97 33.54 -10.89 9.64
N GLU A 98 34.15 -11.65 8.73
CA GLU A 98 33.80 -11.63 7.30
C GLU A 98 32.36 -12.09 7.06
N ASP A 99 31.92 -13.15 7.74
CA ASP A 99 30.55 -13.66 7.65
C ASP A 99 29.54 -12.61 8.14
N ASN A 100 29.81 -11.92 9.26
CA ASN A 100 28.95 -10.83 9.73
C ASN A 100 28.96 -9.62 8.78
N LYS A 101 30.11 -9.25 8.19
CA LYS A 101 30.18 -8.18 7.18
C LYS A 101 29.36 -8.50 5.94
N ARG A 102 29.36 -9.76 5.52
CA ARG A 102 28.54 -10.23 4.41
C ARG A 102 27.05 -10.11 4.75
N LEU A 103 26.65 -10.53 5.94
CA LEU A 103 25.26 -10.41 6.42
C LEU A 103 24.80 -8.95 6.43
N ILE A 104 25.64 -8.02 6.90
CA ILE A 104 25.37 -6.59 6.87
C ILE A 104 25.09 -6.12 5.44
N LYS A 105 25.98 -6.47 4.50
CA LYS A 105 25.80 -6.08 3.10
C LYS A 105 24.50 -6.62 2.50
N GLU A 106 24.18 -7.89 2.74
CA GLU A 106 22.93 -8.50 2.30
C GLU A 106 21.71 -7.81 2.93
N SER A 107 21.81 -7.42 4.21
CA SER A 107 20.75 -6.67 4.91
C SER A 107 20.57 -5.24 4.37
N GLU A 108 21.65 -4.57 3.97
CA GLU A 108 21.61 -3.23 3.37
C GLU A 108 20.94 -3.25 1.98
N GLU A 109 21.21 -4.28 1.18
CA GLU A 109 20.51 -4.51 -0.10
C GLU A 109 19.00 -4.72 0.15
N GLN A 110 18.63 -5.56 1.13
CA GLN A 110 17.22 -5.77 1.49
C GLN A 110 16.54 -4.52 2.05
N LEU A 111 17.28 -3.68 2.77
CA LEU A 111 16.80 -2.40 3.29
C LEU A 111 16.45 -1.46 2.14
N LEU A 112 17.32 -1.36 1.14
CA LEU A 112 17.10 -0.54 -0.06
C LEU A 112 15.84 -0.98 -0.81
N ASP A 113 15.70 -2.28 -1.09
CA ASP A 113 14.51 -2.84 -1.74
C ASP A 113 13.22 -2.54 -0.96
N THR A 114 13.31 -2.64 0.37
CA THR A 114 12.17 -2.35 1.26
C THR A 114 11.78 -0.87 1.20
N MET A 115 12.76 0.03 1.18
CA MET A 115 12.53 1.48 1.06
C MET A 115 11.94 1.86 -0.30
N GLU A 116 12.43 1.28 -1.40
CA GLU A 116 11.86 1.50 -2.73
C GLU A 116 10.41 1.03 -2.82
N ALA A 117 10.11 -0.15 -2.26
CA ALA A 117 8.75 -0.67 -2.21
C ALA A 117 7.81 0.24 -1.37
N MET A 118 8.30 0.81 -0.26
CA MET A 118 7.55 1.77 0.54
C MET A 118 7.25 3.04 -0.26
N GLU A 119 8.23 3.57 -0.97
CA GLU A 119 8.06 4.77 -1.78
C GLU A 119 7.02 4.54 -2.90
N GLN A 120 7.08 3.39 -3.58
CA GLN A 120 6.11 3.02 -4.61
C GLN A 120 4.69 2.88 -4.04
N ALA A 121 4.54 2.22 -2.89
CA ALA A 121 3.24 2.07 -2.24
C ALA A 121 2.66 3.43 -1.79
N ASN A 122 3.49 4.32 -1.26
CA ASN A 122 3.09 5.68 -0.89
C ASN A 122 2.71 6.51 -2.11
N LYS A 123 3.49 6.47 -3.20
CA LYS A 123 3.15 7.18 -4.45
C LYS A 123 1.79 6.72 -4.97
N LYS A 124 1.55 5.41 -5.00
CA LYS A 124 0.28 4.84 -5.43
C LYS A 124 -0.89 5.26 -4.54
N ALA A 125 -0.70 5.29 -3.21
CA ALA A 125 -1.72 5.78 -2.28
C ALA A 125 -2.07 7.25 -2.56
N THR A 126 -1.05 8.12 -2.69
CA THR A 126 -1.24 9.55 -2.98
C THR A 126 -1.91 9.77 -4.34
N GLU A 127 -1.54 9.02 -5.37
CA GLU A 127 -2.18 9.09 -6.68
C GLU A 127 -3.66 8.72 -6.61
N LEU A 128 -4.01 7.66 -5.88
CA LEU A 128 -5.40 7.24 -5.68
C LEU A 128 -6.19 8.26 -4.83
N GLU A 129 -5.56 8.85 -3.81
CA GLU A 129 -6.15 9.91 -2.99
C GLU A 129 -6.46 11.16 -3.83
N ASN A 130 -5.55 11.55 -4.72
CA ASN A 130 -5.76 12.66 -5.65
C ASN A 130 -6.88 12.40 -6.68
N LEU A 131 -7.18 11.13 -6.98
CA LEU A 131 -8.31 10.76 -7.83
C LEU A 131 -9.66 10.78 -7.11
N LEU A 132 -9.66 10.84 -5.78
CA LEU A 132 -10.86 10.97 -4.94
C LEU A 132 -11.12 12.40 -4.46
N ALA A 133 -10.10 13.27 -4.46
CA ALA A 133 -10.18 14.68 -4.12
C ALA A 133 -10.85 15.52 -5.22
#